data_AF-A0A7K2T6F0-F1
#
_entry.id   AF-A0A7K2T6F0-F1
#
_cell.length_a   1.000
_cell.length_b   1.000
_cell.length_c   1.000
_cell.angle_alpha   90.00
_cell.angle_beta   90.00
_cell.angle_gamma   90.00
#
_symmetry.space_group_name_H-M   'P 1'
#
loop_
_entity.id
_entity.type
_entity.pdbx_description
1 polymer ?
#
loop_
_entity_poly.entity_id
_entity_poly.type
_entity_poly.pdbx_seq_one_letter_code
_entity_poly.pdbx_strand_id
1 'polypeptide(L)'
;MPNSRSEEPRRIMARRRGPLLVEGPVEVELEDGSVVRSDRVRVALCTCRRSLRFPWCDTSHRARSSSVGPRGEGPGGDPGAGAVAREGGGPGPDGGRARGKGGGPGPDRGGHGGDGSPGA
;
A
#
# COMPACT_ATOMS: atom_id res chain seq x y z
N MET A 1 -21.98 -48.83 3.27
CA MET A 1 -20.77 -48.00 3.43
C MET A 1 -21.16 -46.54 3.20
N PRO A 2 -21.10 -45.63 4.19
CA PRO A 2 -21.27 -44.22 3.92
C PRO A 2 -20.01 -43.65 3.23
N ASN A 3 -20.22 -42.71 2.32
CA ASN A 3 -19.25 -42.15 1.38
C ASN A 3 -18.07 -41.45 2.07
N SER A 4 -16.99 -42.19 2.28
CA SER A 4 -15.77 -41.78 3.00
C SER A 4 -14.94 -40.66 2.33
N ARG A 5 -15.46 -39.95 1.33
CA ARG A 5 -14.84 -38.76 0.72
C ARG A 5 -15.61 -37.46 0.95
N SER A 6 -16.87 -37.55 1.39
CA SER A 6 -17.75 -36.37 1.59
C SER A 6 -17.78 -35.88 3.03
N GLU A 7 -17.33 -36.70 3.99
CA GLU A 7 -17.28 -36.36 5.42
C GLU A 7 -15.96 -35.67 5.81
N GLU A 8 -14.93 -35.71 4.96
CA GLU A 8 -13.67 -34.98 5.21
C GLU A 8 -13.92 -33.47 5.06
N PRO A 9 -13.74 -32.67 6.12
CA PRO A 9 -14.00 -31.24 6.06
C PRO A 9 -13.07 -30.57 5.05
N ARG A 10 -13.65 -29.79 4.13
CA ARG A 10 -12.86 -29.00 3.19
C ARG A 10 -12.21 -27.82 3.90
N ARG A 11 -10.90 -27.67 3.74
CA ARG A 11 -10.16 -26.61 4.41
C ARG A 11 -10.38 -25.27 3.72
N ILE A 12 -10.80 -24.28 4.50
CA ILE A 12 -10.87 -22.88 4.10
C ILE A 12 -9.92 -22.07 4.98
N MET A 13 -9.04 -21.29 4.37
CA MET A 13 -8.17 -20.34 5.08
C MET A 13 -8.64 -18.92 4.81
N ALA A 14 -9.17 -18.26 5.84
CA ALA A 14 -9.53 -16.85 5.79
C ALA A 14 -8.32 -15.95 6.11
N ARG A 15 -8.11 -14.91 5.32
CA ARG A 15 -7.07 -13.89 5.55
C ARG A 15 -7.75 -12.54 5.80
N ARG A 16 -7.31 -11.80 6.84
CA ARG A 16 -7.92 -10.51 7.23
C ARG A 16 -8.03 -9.48 6.10
N ARG A 17 -7.04 -9.43 5.19
CA ARG A 17 -7.00 -8.52 4.03
C ARG A 17 -6.65 -9.25 2.74
N GLY A 18 -7.22 -10.44 2.55
CA GLY A 18 -6.89 -11.29 1.40
C GLY A 18 -8.06 -12.18 0.96
N PRO A 19 -7.84 -12.99 -0.08
CA PRO A 19 -8.85 -13.93 -0.55
C PRO A 19 -9.13 -15.03 0.48
N LEU A 20 -10.28 -15.69 0.34
CA LEU A 20 -10.49 -17.00 0.98
C LEU A 20 -9.77 -18.06 0.14
N LEU A 21 -8.86 -18.80 0.75
CA LEU A 21 -8.21 -19.93 0.09
C LEU A 21 -8.99 -21.20 0.40
N VAL A 22 -9.46 -21.87 -0.63
CA VAL A 22 -10.25 -23.09 -0.55
C VAL A 22 -9.48 -24.25 -1.18
N GLU A 23 -9.50 -25.40 -0.54
CA GLU A 23 -9.05 -26.66 -1.13
C GLU A 23 -10.05 -27.14 -2.18
N GLY A 24 -9.62 -27.24 -3.43
CA GLY A 24 -10.49 -27.56 -4.55
C GLY A 24 -10.61 -29.06 -4.84
N PRO A 25 -11.29 -29.43 -5.94
CA PRO A 25 -12.02 -28.56 -6.87
C PRO A 25 -13.23 -27.88 -6.20
N VAL A 26 -13.64 -26.70 -6.71
CA VAL A 26 -14.78 -25.94 -6.17
C VAL A 26 -15.78 -25.54 -7.25
N GLU A 27 -17.04 -25.48 -6.86
CA GLU A 27 -18.13 -24.84 -7.60
C GLU A 27 -18.64 -23.68 -6.75
N VAL A 28 -18.90 -22.55 -7.39
CA VAL A 28 -19.38 -21.32 -6.74
C VAL A 28 -20.64 -20.88 -7.45
N GLU A 29 -21.74 -20.85 -6.69
CA GLU A 29 -23.00 -20.22 -7.10
C GLU A 29 -22.95 -18.73 -6.76
N LEU A 30 -23.30 -17.90 -7.74
CA LEU A 30 -23.36 -16.45 -7.61
C LEU A 30 -24.79 -15.97 -7.32
N GLU A 31 -24.93 -14.70 -6.93
CA GLU A 31 -26.21 -14.09 -6.58
C GLU A 31 -27.20 -14.04 -7.77
N ASP A 32 -26.71 -14.13 -9.01
CA ASP A 32 -27.52 -14.20 -10.23
C ASP A 32 -27.93 -15.65 -10.60
N GLY A 33 -27.58 -16.63 -9.77
CA GLY A 33 -27.83 -18.05 -9.99
C GLY A 33 -26.84 -18.72 -10.96
N SER A 34 -25.85 -17.99 -11.48
CA SER A 34 -24.81 -18.59 -12.31
C SER A 34 -23.84 -19.41 -11.47
N VAL A 35 -23.37 -20.54 -12.02
CA VAL A 35 -22.40 -21.42 -11.37
C VAL A 35 -21.10 -21.41 -12.16
N VAL A 36 -19.99 -21.13 -11.48
CA VAL A 36 -18.65 -21.19 -12.05
C VAL A 36 -17.79 -22.20 -11.29
N ARG A 37 -16.93 -22.92 -12.03
CA ARG A 37 -16.14 -24.02 -11.50
C ARG A 37 -14.64 -23.75 -11.61
N SER A 38 -13.88 -24.23 -10.63
CA SER A 38 -12.43 -24.37 -10.73
C SER A 38 -12.01 -25.78 -10.33
N ASP A 39 -11.21 -26.42 -11.17
CA ASP A 39 -10.63 -27.74 -10.98
C ASP A 39 -9.30 -27.72 -10.20
N ARG A 40 -8.79 -26.53 -9.87
CA ARG A 40 -7.51 -26.36 -9.19
C ARG A 40 -7.58 -26.91 -7.79
N VAL A 41 -6.49 -27.55 -7.35
CA VAL A 41 -6.34 -28.05 -5.97
C VAL A 41 -6.38 -26.95 -4.91
N ARG A 42 -6.06 -25.70 -5.27
CA ARG A 42 -6.16 -24.55 -4.40
C ARG A 42 -6.76 -23.39 -5.17
N VAL A 43 -7.83 -22.83 -4.62
CA VAL A 43 -8.63 -21.79 -5.26
C VAL A 43 -8.68 -20.57 -4.35
N ALA A 44 -8.56 -19.37 -4.92
CA ALA A 44 -8.61 -18.12 -4.19
C ALA A 44 -9.89 -17.37 -4.55
N LEU A 45 -10.82 -17.26 -3.62
CA LEU A 45 -12.07 -16.52 -3.78
C LEU A 45 -11.91 -15.06 -3.36
N CYS A 46 -12.45 -14.17 -4.18
CA CYS A 46 -12.40 -12.73 -3.95
C CYS A 46 -13.37 -12.34 -2.82
N THR A 47 -12.84 -11.69 -1.79
CA THR A 47 -13.62 -11.09 -0.69
C THR A 47 -13.76 -9.58 -0.83
N CYS A 48 -12.97 -8.95 -1.70
CA CYS A 48 -12.90 -7.51 -1.82
C CYS A 48 -13.77 -6.91 -2.92
N ARG A 49 -14.47 -7.75 -3.71
CA ARG A 49 -15.36 -7.36 -4.82
C ARG A 49 -14.73 -6.46 -5.91
N ARG A 50 -13.40 -6.33 -5.92
CA ARG A 50 -12.63 -5.54 -6.91
C ARG A 50 -12.08 -6.35 -8.08
N SER A 51 -12.28 -7.67 -8.08
CA SER A 51 -11.74 -8.50 -9.14
C SER A 51 -12.54 -8.32 -10.43
N LEU A 52 -11.83 -8.22 -11.56
CA LEU A 52 -12.41 -8.25 -12.90
C LEU A 52 -12.86 -9.66 -13.32
N ARG A 53 -12.52 -10.68 -12.53
CA ARG A 53 -12.83 -12.10 -12.76
C ARG A 53 -13.56 -12.70 -11.57
N PHE A 54 -14.39 -11.88 -10.90
CA PHE A 54 -15.22 -12.34 -9.80
C PHE A 54 -15.96 -13.63 -10.21
N PRO A 55 -15.97 -14.68 -9.36
CA PRO A 55 -15.58 -14.73 -7.94
C PRO A 55 -14.10 -15.02 -7.67
N TRP A 56 -13.24 -15.15 -8.68
CA TRP A 56 -11.83 -15.48 -8.50
C TRP A 56 -10.99 -14.28 -8.06
N CYS A 57 -9.96 -14.51 -7.25
CA CYS A 57 -9.03 -13.46 -6.87
C CYS A 57 -7.99 -13.23 -7.97
N ASP A 58 -7.86 -11.99 -8.44
CA ASP A 58 -6.86 -11.52 -9.42
C ASP A 58 -5.82 -10.58 -8.80
N THR A 59 -5.64 -10.64 -7.47
CA THR A 59 -4.77 -9.76 -6.67
C THR A 59 -5.20 -8.30 -6.54
N SER A 60 -6.36 -7.89 -7.06
CA SER A 60 -6.89 -6.51 -6.90
C SER A 60 -7.03 -6.06 -5.45
N HIS A 61 -7.05 -7.00 -4.49
CA HIS A 61 -7.04 -6.67 -3.06
C HIS A 61 -5.81 -5.85 -2.62
N ARG A 62 -4.66 -6.03 -3.29
CA ARG A 62 -3.37 -5.39 -2.96
C ARG A 62 -3.33 -3.89 -3.26
N ALA A 63 -4.17 -3.40 -4.17
CA ALA A 63 -4.17 -2.00 -4.62
C ALA A 63 -4.49 -0.96 -3.52
N ARG A 64 -4.66 -1.37 -2.25
CA ARG A 64 -4.89 -0.49 -1.09
C ARG A 64 -4.00 -0.81 0.13
N SER A 65 -2.79 -1.33 -0.07
CA SER A 65 -1.79 -1.42 1.02
C SER A 65 -0.87 -0.19 1.16
N SER A 66 -0.99 0.83 0.29
CA SER A 66 -0.21 2.06 0.38
C SER A 66 -1.06 3.26 0.84
N SER A 67 -1.60 3.22 2.07
CA SER A 67 -2.04 4.40 2.83
C SER A 67 -2.55 3.99 4.23
N VAL A 68 -1.72 4.20 5.26
CA VAL A 68 -1.97 4.42 6.72
C VAL A 68 -3.21 3.76 7.39
N GLY A 69 -2.99 2.95 8.45
CA GLY A 69 -3.99 2.11 9.16
C GLY A 69 -4.59 2.69 10.47
N PRO A 70 -5.32 1.88 11.27
CA PRO A 70 -5.52 2.14 12.70
C PRO A 70 -4.60 1.25 13.56
N ARG A 71 -4.15 1.78 14.71
CA ARG A 71 -3.33 1.10 15.74
C ARG A 71 -4.02 -0.16 16.31
N GLY A 72 -3.24 -1.20 16.61
CA GLY A 72 -3.61 -2.33 17.48
C GLY A 72 -2.71 -3.58 17.37
N GLU A 73 -1.69 -3.66 18.24
CA GLU A 73 -1.03 -4.81 18.94
C GLU A 73 -0.64 -6.13 18.20
N GLY A 74 0.65 -6.53 18.29
CA GLY A 74 1.36 -7.62 17.54
C GLY A 74 1.47 -9.02 18.22
N PRO A 75 2.51 -9.87 18.00
CA PRO A 75 3.73 -9.73 17.17
C PRO A 75 4.03 -10.93 16.21
N GLY A 76 4.90 -10.71 15.20
CA GLY A 76 5.63 -11.80 14.51
C GLY A 76 5.89 -11.60 13.01
N GLY A 77 7.14 -11.31 12.63
CA GLY A 77 7.63 -11.48 11.25
C GLY A 77 8.61 -10.42 10.75
N ASP A 78 9.88 -10.59 11.11
CA ASP A 78 11.16 -10.16 10.49
C ASP A 78 11.18 -9.08 9.37
N PRO A 79 11.85 -7.92 9.57
CA PRO A 79 12.13 -6.96 8.51
C PRO A 79 13.59 -7.11 8.01
N GLY A 80 13.86 -8.12 7.20
CA GLY A 80 15.11 -8.25 6.47
C GLY A 80 15.00 -7.84 5.00
N ALA A 81 15.27 -6.57 4.66
CA ALA A 81 15.99 -6.11 3.44
C ALA A 81 15.70 -4.63 3.08
N GLY A 82 16.51 -3.73 3.65
CA GLY A 82 17.25 -2.64 3.00
C GLY A 82 16.54 -1.60 2.10
N ALA A 83 16.60 -0.33 2.53
CA ALA A 83 17.14 0.77 1.72
C ALA A 83 17.36 2.04 2.58
N VAL A 84 18.62 2.19 3.01
CA VAL A 84 19.43 3.38 3.34
C VAL A 84 18.78 4.69 3.86
N ALA A 85 19.40 5.17 4.94
CA ALA A 85 19.20 6.47 5.57
C ALA A 85 19.46 7.66 4.63
N ARG A 86 18.66 8.72 4.81
CA ARG A 86 19.12 10.09 4.62
C ARG A 86 18.90 10.88 5.91
N GLU A 87 20.03 11.13 6.55
CA GLU A 87 20.24 11.99 7.71
C GLU A 87 19.74 13.42 7.43
N GLY A 88 19.08 14.02 8.41
CA GLY A 88 18.63 15.40 8.36
C GLY A 88 17.83 15.79 9.59
N GLY A 89 18.38 15.57 10.78
CA GLY A 89 17.83 16.08 12.04
C GLY A 89 17.96 17.60 12.11
N GLY A 90 16.83 18.29 12.24
CA GLY A 90 16.78 19.69 12.69
C GLY A 90 16.29 19.73 14.14
N PRO A 91 17.04 20.34 15.08
CA PRO A 91 16.57 20.52 16.45
C PRO A 91 15.49 21.63 16.52
N GLY A 92 14.49 21.40 17.38
CA GLY A 92 13.35 22.28 17.58
C GLY A 92 13.71 23.66 18.18
N PRO A 93 12.78 24.64 18.11
CA PRO A 93 13.00 25.98 18.62
C PRO A 93 12.63 26.07 20.11
N ASP A 94 13.62 26.30 20.97
CA ASP A 94 13.37 26.74 22.34
C ASP A 94 14.24 27.96 22.69
N GLY A 95 13.55 29.08 22.96
CA GLY A 95 13.90 30.11 23.93
C GLY A 95 15.24 30.84 23.87
N GLY A 96 15.17 32.18 23.78
CA GLY A 96 15.89 33.01 24.76
C GLY A 96 16.91 34.04 24.25
N ARG A 97 16.48 35.30 24.27
CA ARG A 97 17.19 36.54 24.68
C ARG A 97 18.67 36.79 24.29
N ALA A 98 18.81 37.85 23.49
CA ALA A 98 19.46 39.14 23.82
C ALA A 98 20.90 39.47 23.33
N ARG A 99 21.03 40.76 22.98
CA ARG A 99 22.21 41.67 22.92
C ARG A 99 23.11 41.65 21.66
N GLY A 100 22.94 42.68 20.83
CA GLY A 100 23.88 43.83 20.82
C GLY A 100 25.08 43.84 19.85
N LYS A 101 25.06 44.84 18.95
CA LYS A 101 26.16 45.59 18.30
C LYS A 101 26.96 44.94 17.15
N GLY A 102 26.90 45.62 15.99
CA GLY A 102 28.11 45.99 15.24
C GLY A 102 28.09 45.73 13.73
N GLY A 103 28.11 46.81 12.94
CA GLY A 103 29.04 46.92 11.82
C GLY A 103 28.53 46.74 10.37
N GLY A 104 28.20 47.87 9.74
CA GLY A 104 28.82 48.26 8.46
C GLY A 104 28.18 47.82 7.14
N PRO A 105 28.45 48.57 6.04
CA PRO A 105 27.49 48.82 4.96
C PRO A 105 27.74 47.96 3.71
N GLY A 106 26.66 47.53 3.05
CA GLY A 106 26.71 47.02 1.68
C GLY A 106 26.26 48.11 0.69
N PRO A 107 27.13 48.59 -0.22
CA PRO A 107 26.70 49.10 -1.52
C PRO A 107 26.34 47.86 -2.38
N ASP A 108 25.61 47.89 -3.49
CA ASP A 108 25.25 48.91 -4.46
C ASP A 108 24.08 48.31 -5.26
N ARG A 109 22.99 49.07 -5.45
CA ARG A 109 21.93 48.70 -6.38
C ARG A 109 22.29 49.28 -7.75
N GLY A 110 23.02 48.52 -8.56
CA GLY A 110 23.17 48.77 -9.98
C GLY A 110 22.14 47.97 -10.77
N GLY A 111 21.03 48.60 -11.15
CA GLY A 111 20.05 47.99 -12.04
C GLY A 111 19.39 49.05 -12.92
N HIS A 112 19.72 49.06 -14.20
CA HIS A 112 18.96 49.59 -15.34
C HIS A 112 19.51 48.86 -16.57
N GLY A 113 18.73 48.02 -17.27
CA GLY A 113 17.79 48.44 -18.32
C GLY A 113 18.58 48.65 -19.61
N GLY A 114 18.54 47.75 -20.60
CA GLY A 114 17.50 47.71 -21.62
C GLY A 114 18.15 47.14 -22.91
N ASP A 115 17.57 46.09 -23.50
CA ASP A 115 16.86 46.14 -24.80
C ASP A 115 17.70 46.62 -25.99
N GLY A 116 17.87 45.73 -26.98
CA GLY A 116 18.64 46.02 -28.19
C GLY A 116 18.91 44.81 -29.08
N SER A 117 17.85 44.10 -29.50
CA SER A 117 17.81 43.52 -30.86
C SER A 117 17.55 44.68 -31.86
N PRO A 118 17.85 44.60 -33.18
CA PRO A 118 17.95 43.44 -34.07
C PRO A 118 19.29 43.43 -34.88
N GLY A 119 19.75 42.38 -35.55
CA GLY A 119 19.15 41.59 -36.63
C GLY A 119 19.91 41.88 -37.95
N ALA A 120 20.51 40.85 -38.54
CA ALA A 120 20.79 40.61 -39.96
C ALA A 120 21.86 39.49 -40.08
#